data_AF-A0A3A4ZXA9-F1
#
_entry.id   AF-A0A3A4ZXA9-F1
#
_cell.length_a   1.000
_cell.length_b   1.000
_cell.length_c   1.000
_cell.angle_alpha   90.00
_cell.angle_beta   90.00
_cell.angle_gamma   90.00
#
_symmetry.space_group_name_H-M   'P 1'
#
loop_
_entity.id
_entity.type
_entity.pdbx_description
1 polymer ?
#
loop_
_entity_poly.entity_id
_entity_poly.type
_entity_poly.pdbx_seq_one_letter_code
_entity_poly.pdbx_strand_id
1 'polypeptide(L)' 'MSERDKDNAAFRNGKKAFWDGVPIDGNPMRAPDSRYAWTQGWLEEQKEYEARSAALAKKVADALEGQI' A
#
# COMPACT_ATOMS: atom_id res chain seq x y z
N MET A 1 25.93 2.47 -0.59
CA MET A 1 24.48 2.71 -0.74
C MET A 1 24.16 4.03 -0.05
N SER A 2 23.56 4.98 -0.77
CA SER A 2 23.24 6.30 -0.20
C SER A 2 22.03 6.24 0.74
N GLU A 3 21.81 7.27 1.55
CA GLU A 3 20.64 7.33 2.44
C GLU A 3 19.33 7.33 1.64
N ARG A 4 19.31 8.07 0.53
CA ARG A 4 18.19 8.08 -0.43
C ARG A 4 17.89 6.68 -0.98
N ASP A 5 18.91 5.87 -1.25
CA ASP A 5 18.70 4.50 -1.74
C ASP A 5 18.07 3.60 -0.67
N LYS A 6 18.45 3.78 0.61
CA LYS A 6 17.86 3.04 1.73
C LYS A 6 16.38 3.39 1.92
N ASP A 7 16.05 4.67 1.88
CA ASP A 7 14.66 5.12 2.06
C ASP A 7 13.78 4.68 0.88
N ASN A 8 14.29 4.76 -0.35
CA ASN A 8 13.61 4.21 -1.53
C ASN A 8 13.42 2.69 -1.46
N ALA A 9 14.35 1.96 -0.86
CA ALA A 9 14.20 0.53 -0.62
C ALA A 9 13.17 0.26 0.49
N ALA A 10 13.20 1.03 1.58
CA ALA A 10 12.26 0.91 2.69
C ALA A 10 10.82 1.18 2.23
N PHE A 11 10.61 2.22 1.43
CA PHE A 11 9.32 2.53 0.81
C PHE A 11 8.79 1.37 -0.04
N ARG A 12 9.61 0.84 -0.96
CA ARG A 12 9.24 -0.34 -1.78
C ARG A 12 8.92 -1.57 -0.94
N ASN A 13 9.66 -1.79 0.13
CA ASN A 13 9.40 -2.88 1.07
C ASN A 13 8.06 -2.68 1.81
N GLY A 14 7.67 -1.45 2.12
CA GLY A 14 6.36 -1.13 2.68
C GLY A 14 5.22 -1.51 1.75
N LYS A 15 5.34 -1.14 0.46
CA LYS A 15 4.36 -1.53 -0.58
C LYS A 15 4.24 -3.06 -0.68
N LYS A 16 5.37 -3.78 -0.68
CA LYS A 16 5.37 -5.24 -0.72
C LYS A 16 4.72 -5.85 0.54
N ALA A 17 5.04 -5.30 1.72
CA ALA A 17 4.52 -5.78 2.99
C ALA A 17 2.99 -5.73 3.07
N PHE A 18 2.37 -4.72 2.48
CA PHE A 18 0.91 -4.65 2.33
C PHE A 18 0.37 -5.88 1.57
N TRP A 19 0.94 -6.19 0.41
CA TRP A 19 0.53 -7.35 -0.40
C TRP A 19 0.85 -8.69 0.26
N ASP A 20 1.90 -8.75 1.07
CA ASP A 20 2.26 -9.94 1.87
C ASP A 20 1.34 -10.12 3.10
N GLY A 21 0.42 -9.18 3.38
CA GLY A 21 -0.47 -9.23 4.54
C GLY A 21 0.21 -8.92 5.87
N VAL A 22 1.40 -8.30 5.84
CA VAL A 22 2.10 -7.87 7.05
C VAL A 22 1.39 -6.64 7.61
N PRO A 23 1.02 -6.63 8.90
CA PRO A 23 0.35 -5.47 9.48
C PRO A 23 1.32 -4.29 9.61
N ILE A 24 0.79 -3.07 9.61
CA ILE A 24 1.58 -1.83 9.62
C ILE A 24 2.47 -1.69 10.88
N ASP A 25 2.03 -2.23 12.01
CA ASP A 25 2.79 -2.30 13.27
C ASP A 25 3.92 -3.34 13.23
N GLY A 26 3.91 -4.23 12.23
CA GLY A 26 4.99 -5.16 11.90
C GLY A 26 6.19 -4.54 11.16
N ASN A 27 6.25 -3.20 11.05
CA ASN A 27 7.36 -2.49 10.41
C ASN A 27 8.71 -2.85 11.07
N PRO A 28 9.66 -3.48 10.34
CA PRO A 28 10.92 -3.94 10.91
C PRO A 28 12.01 -2.84 10.99
N MET A 29 11.75 -1.66 10.41
CA MET A 29 12.75 -0.61 10.28
C MET A 29 12.98 0.11 11.61
N ARG A 30 14.26 0.22 12.01
CA ARG A 30 14.67 0.87 13.25
C ARG A 30 15.07 2.34 13.06
N ALA A 31 15.67 2.67 11.92
CA ALA A 31 16.04 4.04 11.60
C ALA A 31 14.78 4.88 11.36
N PRO A 32 14.64 6.08 11.97
CA PRO A 32 13.42 6.88 11.85
C PRO A 32 13.00 7.17 10.41
N ASP A 33 13.94 7.56 9.54
CA ASP A 33 13.64 7.93 8.15
C ASP A 33 13.19 6.71 7.33
N SER A 34 13.93 5.60 7.42
CA SER A 34 13.53 4.37 6.75
C SER A 34 12.24 3.77 7.33
N ARG A 35 11.97 3.97 8.63
CA ARG A 35 10.70 3.57 9.27
C ARG A 35 9.55 4.38 8.72
N TYR A 36 9.72 5.70 8.60
CA TYR A 36 8.75 6.58 7.97
C TYR A 36 8.50 6.17 6.51
N ALA A 37 9.57 5.99 5.72
CA ALA A 37 9.48 5.61 4.31
C ALA A 37 8.74 4.27 4.13
N TRP A 38 9.05 3.24 4.93
CA TRP A 38 8.34 1.97 4.89
C TRP A 38 6.85 2.13 5.21
N THR A 39 6.51 2.88 6.27
CA THR A 39 5.12 3.12 6.65
C THR A 39 4.35 3.86 5.55
N GLN A 40 4.98 4.85 4.90
CA GLN A 40 4.37 5.56 3.78
C GLN A 40 4.07 4.64 2.59
N GLY A 41 5.01 3.75 2.24
CA GLY A 41 4.78 2.78 1.15
C GLY A 41 3.61 1.85 1.45
N TRP A 42 3.51 1.36 2.69
CA TRP A 42 2.39 0.51 3.11
C TRP A 42 1.04 1.23 3.00
N LEU A 43 0.95 2.46 3.51
CA LEU A 43 -0.28 3.28 3.50
C LEU A 43 -0.68 3.70 2.08
N GLU A 44 0.29 4.00 1.22
CA GLU A 44 0.02 4.32 -0.18
C GLU A 44 -0.64 3.14 -0.89
N GLU A 45 -0.08 1.93 -0.73
CA GLU A 45 -0.62 0.74 -1.38
C GLU A 45 -2.02 0.37 -0.85
N GLN A 46 -2.25 0.53 0.46
CA GLN A 46 -3.58 0.37 1.05
C GLN A 46 -4.60 1.30 0.39
N LYS A 47 -4.27 2.59 0.28
CA LYS A 47 -5.16 3.59 -0.30
C LYS A 47 -5.45 3.31 -1.78
N GLU A 48 -4.42 2.90 -2.54
CA GLU A 48 -4.60 2.50 -3.93
C GLU A 48 -5.50 1.27 -4.07
N TYR A 49 -5.31 0.26 -3.21
CA TYR A 49 -6.14 -0.93 -3.19
C TYR A 49 -7.61 -0.59 -2.90
N GLU A 50 -7.87 0.25 -1.89
CA GLU A 50 -9.22 0.72 -1.55
C GLU A 50 -9.88 1.46 -2.72
N ALA A 51 -9.14 2.35 -3.38
CA ALA A 51 -9.65 3.09 -4.54
C ALA A 51 -9.99 2.16 -5.72
N ARG A 52 -9.13 1.18 -6.01
CA ARG A 52 -9.38 0.18 -7.07
C ARG A 52 -10.59 -0.71 -6.72
N SER A 53 -10.70 -1.12 -5.47
CA SER A 53 -11.81 -1.95 -4.98
C SER A 53 -13.15 -1.20 -5.06
N ALA A 54 -13.18 0.07 -4.66
CA ALA A 54 -14.37 0.91 -4.79
C ALA A 54 -14.78 1.12 -6.26
N ALA A 55 -13.81 1.37 -7.15
CA ALA A 55 -14.06 1.51 -8.57
C ALA A 55 -14.62 0.21 -9.19
N LEU A 56 -14.12 -0.94 -8.76
CA LEU A 56 -14.64 -2.24 -9.20
C LEU A 56 -16.06 -2.48 -8.67
N ALA A 57 -16.31 -2.21 -7.38
CA ALA A 57 -17.63 -2.36 -6.78
C ALA A 57 -18.69 -1.52 -7.51
N LYS A 58 -18.38 -0.27 -7.86
CA LYS A 58 -19.26 0.59 -8.65
C LYS A 58 -19.57 -0.02 -10.03
N LYS A 59 -18.54 -0.49 -10.75
CA LYS A 59 -18.74 -1.14 -12.07
C LYS A 59 -19.63 -2.37 -11.99
N VAL A 60 -19.49 -3.17 -10.93
CA VAL A 60 -20.34 -4.35 -10.71
C VAL A 60 -21.79 -3.93 -10.42
N ALA A 61 -22.01 -2.92 -9.58
CA ALA A 61 -23.34 -2.40 -9.30
C ALA A 61 -24.03 -1.89 -10.58
N ASP A 62 -23.34 -1.05 -11.35
CA ASP A 62 -23.85 -0.50 -12.62
C ASP A 62 -24.22 -1.63 -13.61
N ALA A 63 -23.45 -2.73 -13.65
CA ALA A 63 -23.71 -3.86 -14.53
C ALA A 63 -24.92 -4.72 -14.11
N LEU A 64 -25.21 -4.81 -12.82
CA LEU A 64 -26.35 -5.56 -12.29
C LEU A 64 -27.67 -4.79 -12.46
N GLU A 65 -27.65 -3.46 -12.35
CA GLU A 65 -28.83 -2.62 -12.58
C GLU A 65 -29.29 -2.63 -14.05
N GLY A 66 -28.37 -2.79 -15.00
CA GLY A 66 -28.70 -2.90 -16.42
C GLY A 66 -29.27 -4.25 -16.88
N GLN A 67 -29.45 -5.21 -15.96
CA GLN A 67 -29.97 -6.55 -16.25
C GLN A 67 -31.43 -6.77 -15.79
N ILE A 68 -32.07 -5.75 -15.20
CA ILE A 68 -33.48 -5.74 -14.77
C ILE A 68 -34.30 -4.90 -15.75
#